data_AF-A0A1Y2HVB2-F1
#
_entry.id   AF-A0A1Y2HVB2-F1
#
_cell.length_a   1.000
_cell.length_b   1.000
_cell.length_c   1.000
_cell.angle_alpha   90.00
_cell.angle_beta   90.00
_cell.angle_gamma   90.00
#
_symmetry.space_group_name_H-M   'P 1'
#
loop_
_entity.id
_entity.type
_entity.pdbx_description
1 polymer ?
#
loop_
_entity_poly.entity_id
_entity_poly.type
_entity_poly.pdbx_seq_one_letter_code
_entity_poly.pdbx_strand_id
1 'polypeptide(L)'
;MSTTAFNINPDTSATDTHNRSASGRSSTHDSGHGDIDLSTRVSHDDVTVAAAKEAARRGATYTQLGQDAKRIALALRTSGHPDPALATDTDTAPVTVDRPTVMQLDTQRLPAPWMPRATRAIDLDHPNGTTGNYPFNHMSVLQQHVKFFDLNDDGLISPVETYQAFRSLGFNIFISLLAVVFINGTMSYSTSPSWVPDPLLRVNITNIHRVKHGSDSGIIDTEGRFIPAKFEELFAKYSYTRPGFLTWREAFAMTEALRNAMDPYGWAAAKLEWGVFFLLCGRRDHELGELVVAKELVRSQYDGTLFYRIRAERQAALARGQEYLSSVMGARDLQAVELPEGVSAAGKEE
;
A
#
# COMPACT_ATOMS: atom_id res chain seq x y z
N MET A 1 4.96 0.28 3.28
CA MET A 1 3.65 0.95 3.35
C MET A 1 3.74 1.96 4.50
N SER A 2 4.41 3.11 4.29
CA SER A 2 4.63 4.29 5.20
C SER A 2 4.65 4.01 6.71
N THR A 3 5.69 4.35 7.50
CA THR A 3 5.76 5.62 8.31
C THR A 3 7.01 5.80 9.28
N THR A 4 7.99 6.73 9.06
CA THR A 4 8.60 7.85 9.93
C THR A 4 9.92 8.51 9.40
N ALA A 5 10.01 9.86 9.37
CA ALA A 5 11.25 10.62 9.16
C ALA A 5 11.38 11.69 10.25
N PHE A 6 12.50 11.66 10.98
CA PHE A 6 12.93 12.72 11.88
C PHE A 6 13.34 13.94 11.06
N ASN A 7 12.74 15.10 11.32
CA ASN A 7 13.36 16.37 10.97
C ASN A 7 13.27 17.31 12.18
N ILE A 8 14.43 17.63 12.74
CA ILE A 8 14.59 18.69 13.75
C ILE A 8 14.72 19.99 12.95
N ASN A 9 13.77 20.90 13.09
CA ASN A 9 13.89 22.25 12.55
C ASN A 9 13.74 23.26 13.69
N PRO A 10 14.60 24.27 13.82
CA PRO A 10 14.30 25.45 14.62
C PRO A 10 13.75 26.59 13.74
N ASP A 11 12.65 27.16 14.23
CA ASP A 11 12.17 28.54 14.10
C ASP A 11 11.72 29.15 12.75
N THR A 12 10.40 29.35 12.71
CA THR A 12 9.63 30.59 12.41
C THR A 12 10.28 31.74 11.62
N SER A 13 9.59 32.19 10.57
CA SER A 13 8.89 33.49 10.56
C SER A 13 8.07 33.67 9.28
N ALA A 14 6.88 34.25 9.47
CA ALA A 14 5.93 34.62 8.43
C ALA A 14 6.34 35.93 7.74
N THR A 15 6.02 36.06 6.45
CA THR A 15 5.41 37.29 5.89
C THR A 15 4.77 36.98 4.53
N ASP A 16 3.47 37.27 4.45
CA ASP A 16 2.69 37.50 3.24
C ASP A 16 3.34 38.57 2.34
N THR A 17 3.22 38.41 1.02
CA THR A 17 2.77 39.52 0.15
C THR A 17 2.16 38.99 -1.14
N HIS A 18 0.94 39.45 -1.42
CA HIS A 18 0.27 39.38 -2.71
C HIS A 18 1.08 40.04 -3.83
N ASN A 19 1.05 39.47 -5.04
CA ASN A 19 0.89 40.31 -6.23
C ASN A 19 0.15 39.59 -7.37
N ARG A 20 -0.86 40.27 -7.91
CA ARG A 20 -1.63 39.96 -9.13
C ARG A 20 -1.06 40.78 -10.28
N SER A 21 -1.04 40.23 -11.51
CA SER A 21 -1.40 40.87 -12.81
C SER A 21 -0.78 40.05 -13.95
N ALA A 22 -1.59 39.53 -14.88
CA ALA A 22 -2.01 40.12 -16.17
C ALA A 22 -1.21 39.47 -17.32
N SER A 23 -1.82 38.53 -18.05
CA SER A 23 -2.45 38.72 -19.36
C SER A 23 -1.48 39.12 -20.48
N GLY A 24 -1.28 38.21 -21.43
CA GLY A 24 -0.65 38.49 -22.72
C GLY A 24 -1.05 37.42 -23.73
N ARG A 25 -2.16 37.66 -24.44
CA ARG A 25 -2.48 36.99 -25.70
C ARG A 25 -1.57 37.56 -26.80
N SER A 26 -1.02 36.70 -27.64
CA SER A 26 -0.70 37.05 -29.03
C SER A 26 -0.89 35.83 -29.92
N SER A 27 -1.39 36.11 -31.11
CA SER A 27 -1.97 35.21 -32.08
C SER A 27 -1.08 34.98 -33.31
N THR A 28 -1.44 33.92 -34.06
CA THR A 28 -1.42 33.74 -35.53
C THR A 28 -0.18 33.26 -36.30
N HIS A 29 -0.48 32.26 -37.16
CA HIS A 29 0.10 31.87 -38.47
C HIS A 29 1.38 31.02 -38.48
N ASP A 30 1.61 30.04 -39.37
CA ASP A 30 0.84 29.42 -40.48
C ASP A 30 1.55 28.11 -40.91
N SER A 31 0.78 27.22 -41.54
CA SER A 31 1.06 26.13 -42.49
C SER A 31 2.41 25.37 -42.55
N GLY A 32 2.29 24.03 -42.59
CA GLY A 32 3.34 23.11 -43.03
C GLY A 32 2.82 21.68 -43.17
N HIS A 33 2.34 21.33 -44.38
CA HIS A 33 2.07 19.95 -44.79
C HIS A 33 3.36 19.12 -44.78
N GLY A 34 3.31 17.95 -44.13
CA GLY A 34 4.28 16.87 -44.27
C GLY A 34 3.55 15.55 -44.14
N ASP A 35 3.53 14.77 -45.21
CA ASP A 35 2.95 13.44 -45.30
C ASP A 35 3.53 12.52 -44.20
N ILE A 36 2.66 11.95 -43.36
CA ILE A 36 3.03 10.89 -42.42
C ILE A 36 2.99 9.57 -43.19
N ASP A 37 4.17 9.05 -43.49
CA ASP A 37 4.36 7.68 -44.00
C ASP A 37 3.76 6.67 -43.01
N LEU A 38 2.71 5.96 -43.44
CA LEU A 38 1.98 4.95 -42.67
C LEU A 38 2.61 3.55 -42.77
N SER A 39 3.81 3.41 -43.35
CA SER A 39 4.45 2.11 -43.61
C SER A 39 5.51 1.73 -42.57
N THR A 40 5.12 1.52 -41.31
CA THR A 40 5.82 0.63 -40.36
C THR A 40 5.04 0.49 -39.05
N ARG A 41 3.80 0.01 -39.13
CA ARG A 41 3.15 -0.60 -37.96
C ARG A 41 3.58 -2.05 -37.87
N VAL A 42 4.66 -2.32 -37.14
CA VAL A 42 4.91 -3.66 -36.62
C VAL A 42 3.86 -3.90 -35.53
N SER A 43 2.99 -4.90 -35.71
CA SER A 43 1.97 -5.23 -34.72
C SER A 43 2.64 -5.69 -33.42
N HIS A 44 2.03 -5.37 -32.27
CA HIS A 44 2.47 -5.86 -30.95
C HIS A 44 2.57 -7.41 -30.91
N ASP A 45 1.77 -8.08 -31.75
CA ASP A 45 1.77 -9.54 -31.90
C ASP A 45 3.00 -10.05 -32.66
N ASP A 46 3.59 -9.28 -33.57
CA ASP A 46 4.72 -9.71 -34.38
C ASP A 46 6.04 -9.70 -33.58
N VAL A 47 6.20 -8.75 -32.67
CA VAL A 47 7.41 -8.60 -31.82
C VAL A 47 7.44 -9.64 -30.71
N THR A 48 6.29 -9.93 -30.09
CA THR A 48 6.16 -10.97 -29.06
C THR A 48 6.45 -12.36 -29.62
N VAL A 49 6.03 -12.63 -30.87
CA VAL A 49 6.34 -13.87 -31.59
C VAL A 49 7.84 -13.97 -31.94
N ALA A 50 8.49 -12.86 -32.30
CA ALA A 50 9.93 -12.84 -32.59
C ALA A 50 10.78 -13.08 -31.34
N ALA A 51 10.45 -12.44 -30.21
CA ALA A 51 11.14 -12.61 -28.93
C ALA A 51 10.97 -14.04 -28.37
N ALA A 52 9.77 -14.62 -28.48
CA ALA A 52 9.52 -16.01 -28.09
C ALA A 52 10.33 -17.02 -28.93
N LYS A 53 10.50 -16.76 -30.23
CA LYS A 53 11.31 -17.60 -31.13
C LYS A 53 12.81 -17.55 -30.78
N GLU A 54 13.34 -16.38 -30.43
CA GLU A 54 14.76 -16.22 -30.06
C GLU A 54 15.08 -16.84 -28.69
N ALA A 55 14.19 -16.71 -27.72
CA ALA A 55 14.37 -17.32 -26.40
C ALA A 55 14.20 -18.86 -26.44
N ALA A 56 13.35 -19.39 -27.32
CA ALA A 56 13.25 -20.83 -27.58
C ALA A 56 14.55 -21.39 -28.21
N ARG A 57 15.26 -20.61 -29.03
CA ARG A 57 16.59 -21.01 -29.56
C ARG A 57 17.68 -21.10 -28.50
N ARG A 58 17.52 -20.41 -27.36
CA ARG A 58 18.51 -20.36 -26.26
C ARG A 58 18.25 -21.38 -25.15
N GLY A 59 17.25 -22.25 -25.28
CA GLY A 59 16.97 -23.32 -24.32
C GLY A 59 16.48 -22.83 -22.95
N ALA A 60 15.92 -21.62 -22.87
CA ALA A 60 15.37 -21.07 -21.63
C ALA A 60 14.14 -21.89 -21.18
N THR A 61 13.97 -22.05 -19.87
CA THR A 61 12.79 -22.70 -19.29
C THR A 61 11.53 -21.82 -19.47
N TYR A 62 10.33 -22.41 -19.53
CA TYR A 62 9.07 -21.69 -19.80
C TYR A 62 8.82 -20.49 -18.85
N THR A 63 9.31 -20.59 -17.61
CA THR A 63 9.26 -19.53 -16.58
C THR A 63 10.24 -18.39 -16.88
N GLN A 64 11.45 -18.70 -17.37
CA GLN A 64 12.44 -17.70 -17.81
C GLN A 64 12.01 -17.02 -19.11
N LEU A 65 11.47 -17.79 -20.06
CA LEU A 65 10.84 -17.27 -21.29
C LEU A 65 9.72 -16.26 -20.99
N GLY A 66 8.88 -16.52 -19.98
CA GLY A 66 7.82 -15.60 -19.56
C GLY A 66 8.33 -14.33 -18.86
N GLN A 67 9.39 -14.45 -18.05
CA GLN A 67 10.00 -13.32 -17.36
C GLN A 67 10.80 -12.43 -18.31
N ASP A 68 11.56 -13.04 -19.22
CA ASP A 68 12.34 -12.33 -20.24
C ASP A 68 11.42 -11.71 -21.28
N ALA A 69 10.36 -12.40 -21.74
CA ALA A 69 9.39 -11.80 -22.65
C ALA A 69 8.59 -10.66 -22.03
N LYS A 70 8.28 -10.71 -20.71
CA LYS A 70 7.64 -9.58 -20.00
C LYS A 70 8.61 -8.44 -19.76
N ARG A 71 9.87 -8.72 -19.39
CA ARG A 71 10.93 -7.72 -19.29
C ARG A 71 11.19 -7.07 -20.64
N ILE A 72 11.22 -7.85 -21.71
CA ILE A 72 11.37 -7.37 -23.08
C ILE A 72 10.12 -6.60 -23.51
N ALA A 73 8.89 -7.03 -23.21
CA ALA A 73 7.68 -6.28 -23.54
C ALA A 73 7.54 -4.97 -22.74
N LEU A 74 8.04 -4.95 -21.50
CA LEU A 74 8.12 -3.76 -20.65
C LEU A 74 9.26 -2.84 -21.08
N ALA A 75 10.42 -3.41 -21.41
CA ALA A 75 11.56 -2.75 -22.04
C ALA A 75 11.20 -2.19 -23.41
N LEU A 76 10.39 -2.86 -24.22
CA LEU A 76 9.88 -2.36 -25.52
C LEU A 76 8.79 -1.30 -25.34
N ARG A 77 8.13 -1.26 -24.17
CA ARG A 77 7.26 -0.15 -23.76
C ARG A 77 8.03 1.06 -23.23
N THR A 78 9.33 0.90 -22.97
CA THR A 78 10.20 1.91 -22.34
C THR A 78 11.42 2.27 -23.19
N SER A 79 11.74 1.50 -24.24
CA SER A 79 12.91 1.68 -25.08
C SER A 79 12.80 3.00 -25.81
N GLY A 80 13.61 3.97 -25.37
CA GLY A 80 13.91 5.22 -26.05
C GLY A 80 12.71 5.86 -26.71
N HIS A 81 11.89 6.58 -25.95
CA HIS A 81 11.01 7.54 -26.59
C HIS A 81 11.89 8.41 -27.52
N PRO A 82 11.52 8.58 -28.80
CA PRO A 82 12.40 9.22 -29.79
C PRO A 82 12.74 10.66 -29.40
N ASP A 83 11.90 11.28 -28.59
CA ASP A 83 12.20 12.51 -27.87
C ASP A 83 13.04 12.21 -26.61
N PRO A 84 14.32 12.66 -26.55
CA PRO A 84 15.19 12.51 -25.40
C PRO A 84 14.61 13.11 -24.11
N ALA A 85 13.71 14.10 -24.21
CA ALA A 85 13.04 14.68 -23.04
C ALA A 85 12.08 13.71 -22.34
N LEU A 86 11.72 12.62 -23.00
CA LEU A 86 10.83 11.57 -22.51
C LEU A 86 11.54 10.23 -22.30
N ALA A 87 12.87 10.18 -22.45
CA ALA A 87 13.65 8.98 -22.13
C ALA A 87 13.60 8.71 -20.62
N THR A 88 13.37 7.46 -20.24
CA THR A 88 13.24 7.07 -18.81
C THR A 88 14.28 6.05 -18.35
N ASP A 89 15.19 5.70 -19.25
CA ASP A 89 16.32 4.81 -18.99
C ASP A 89 17.60 5.32 -19.66
N THR A 90 18.75 4.85 -19.17
CA THR A 90 20.06 5.13 -19.76
C THR A 90 21.05 4.00 -19.45
N ASP A 91 21.90 3.68 -20.44
CA ASP A 91 22.92 2.63 -20.33
C ASP A 91 23.93 2.88 -19.21
N THR A 92 24.17 4.15 -18.87
CA THR A 92 25.12 4.54 -17.81
C THR A 92 24.56 4.34 -16.40
N ALA A 93 23.26 4.13 -16.27
CA ALA A 93 22.58 3.83 -15.01
C ALA A 93 21.70 2.58 -15.16
N PRO A 94 22.28 1.36 -15.17
CA PRO A 94 21.54 0.12 -15.43
C PRO A 94 20.28 -0.08 -14.58
N VAL A 95 20.26 0.49 -13.37
CA VAL A 95 19.10 0.47 -12.48
C VAL A 95 17.83 1.06 -13.09
N THR A 96 17.93 2.02 -14.02
CA THR A 96 16.76 2.61 -14.70
C THR A 96 16.15 1.65 -15.71
N VAL A 97 16.97 0.77 -16.30
CA VAL A 97 16.53 -0.32 -17.20
C VAL A 97 15.93 -1.46 -16.39
N ASP A 98 16.58 -1.84 -15.28
CA ASP A 98 16.13 -2.93 -14.41
C ASP A 98 14.82 -2.61 -13.68
N ARG A 99 14.52 -1.32 -13.48
CA ARG A 99 13.36 -0.81 -12.73
C ARG A 99 12.55 0.17 -13.59
N PRO A 100 11.93 -0.30 -14.67
CA PRO A 100 11.27 0.54 -15.67
C PRO A 100 10.11 1.32 -15.07
N THR A 101 9.87 2.53 -15.57
CA THR A 101 8.70 3.34 -15.20
C THR A 101 7.55 3.12 -16.17
N VAL A 102 6.33 3.51 -15.76
CA VAL A 102 5.14 3.40 -16.61
C VAL A 102 5.04 4.65 -17.49
N MET A 103 5.34 4.49 -18.78
CA MET A 103 5.32 5.60 -19.75
C MET A 103 3.91 6.03 -20.16
N GLN A 104 2.97 5.09 -20.21
CA GLN A 104 1.60 5.36 -20.62
C GLN A 104 0.63 4.65 -19.68
N LEU A 105 -0.15 5.47 -18.97
CA LEU A 105 -1.34 5.03 -18.24
C LEU A 105 -2.56 5.39 -19.07
N ASP A 106 -3.60 4.55 -19.00
CA ASP A 106 -4.89 4.87 -19.60
C ASP A 106 -5.51 6.07 -18.87
N THR A 107 -5.32 7.26 -19.44
CA THR A 107 -5.82 8.52 -18.87
C THR A 107 -7.33 8.68 -19.00
N GLN A 108 -8.01 7.84 -19.79
CA GLN A 108 -9.47 7.83 -19.83
C GLN A 108 -10.02 7.16 -18.58
N ARG A 109 -9.42 6.03 -18.18
CA ARG A 109 -9.79 5.33 -16.93
C ARG A 109 -9.24 6.01 -15.69
N LEU A 110 -8.04 6.59 -15.78
CA LEU A 110 -7.36 7.22 -14.66
C LEU A 110 -6.94 8.66 -15.02
N PRO A 111 -7.85 9.63 -14.95
CA PRO A 111 -7.54 11.03 -15.29
C PRO A 111 -6.47 11.61 -14.37
N ALA A 112 -5.50 12.35 -14.93
CA ALA A 112 -4.40 13.01 -14.21
C ALA A 112 -3.73 12.10 -13.15
N PRO A 113 -3.14 10.96 -13.54
CA PRO A 113 -2.66 9.94 -12.61
C PRO A 113 -1.53 10.43 -11.69
N TRP A 114 -0.78 11.46 -12.10
CA TRP A 114 0.26 12.10 -11.29
C TRP A 114 -0.27 12.98 -10.16
N MET A 115 -1.52 13.44 -10.26
CA MET A 115 -2.11 14.32 -9.25
C MET A 115 -2.42 13.50 -7.98
N PRO A 116 -2.09 13.98 -6.77
CA PRO A 116 -2.50 13.31 -5.53
C PRO A 116 -4.01 13.34 -5.32
N ARG A 117 -4.57 12.31 -4.70
CA ARG A 117 -5.98 12.15 -4.35
C ARG A 117 -6.12 12.23 -2.83
N ALA A 118 -6.78 13.29 -2.37
CA ALA A 118 -6.91 13.54 -0.95
C ALA A 118 -7.66 12.41 -0.24
N THR A 119 -8.81 11.97 -0.78
CA THR A 119 -9.78 11.16 -0.04
C THR A 119 -10.04 9.79 -0.64
N ARG A 120 -9.37 9.42 -1.74
CA ARG A 120 -9.61 8.13 -2.44
C ARG A 120 -8.32 7.50 -2.94
N ALA A 121 -8.15 6.22 -2.64
CA ALA A 121 -7.15 5.36 -3.28
C ALA A 121 -7.75 4.78 -4.57
N ILE A 122 -7.52 5.44 -5.71
CA ILE A 122 -8.01 5.00 -7.02
C ILE A 122 -6.90 4.31 -7.83
N ASP A 123 -7.25 3.37 -8.68
CA ASP A 123 -6.31 2.72 -9.60
C ASP A 123 -7.00 2.44 -10.96
N LEU A 124 -6.31 1.84 -11.93
CA LEU A 124 -6.88 1.53 -13.23
C LEU A 124 -8.11 0.63 -13.14
N ASP A 125 -8.09 -0.35 -12.24
CA ASP A 125 -9.15 -1.36 -12.03
C ASP A 125 -10.30 -0.80 -11.17
N HIS A 126 -10.00 0.20 -10.33
CA HIS A 126 -10.90 0.86 -9.41
C HIS A 126 -10.84 2.39 -9.60
N PRO A 127 -11.36 2.92 -10.72
CA PRO A 127 -11.26 4.35 -11.06
C PRO A 127 -12.00 5.26 -10.06
N ASN A 128 -12.97 4.70 -9.35
CA ASN A 128 -13.71 5.38 -8.30
C ASN A 128 -13.19 5.08 -6.88
N GLY A 129 -12.13 4.27 -6.76
CA GLY A 129 -11.63 3.75 -5.48
C GLY A 129 -12.60 2.77 -4.84
N THR A 130 -12.55 2.65 -3.50
CA THR A 130 -13.50 1.82 -2.76
C THR A 130 -14.93 2.35 -2.93
N THR A 131 -15.84 1.48 -3.37
CA THR A 131 -17.26 1.80 -3.59
C THR A 131 -18.09 1.48 -2.35
N GLY A 132 -19.23 2.16 -2.19
CA GLY A 132 -20.13 1.99 -1.04
C GLY A 132 -20.16 3.21 -0.11
N ASN A 133 -20.98 3.13 0.94
CA ASN A 133 -21.19 4.22 1.88
C ASN A 133 -20.07 4.21 2.95
N TYR A 134 -18.87 4.67 2.57
CA TYR A 134 -17.73 4.76 3.48
C TYR A 134 -17.71 6.17 4.14
N PRO A 135 -17.82 6.27 5.48
CA PRO A 135 -18.12 7.55 6.14
C PRO A 135 -16.92 8.52 6.23
N PHE A 136 -15.71 8.07 5.86
CA PHE A 136 -14.47 8.84 6.05
C PHE A 136 -14.02 9.61 4.80
N ASN A 137 -14.91 9.87 3.86
CA ASN A 137 -14.63 10.59 2.61
C ASN A 137 -14.15 12.05 2.79
N HIS A 138 -14.17 12.56 4.02
CA HIS A 138 -13.67 13.89 4.39
C HIS A 138 -12.22 13.87 4.93
N MET A 139 -11.67 12.68 5.20
CA MET A 139 -10.31 12.49 5.72
C MET A 139 -9.32 12.22 4.61
N SER A 140 -8.04 12.55 4.83
CA SER A 140 -6.99 12.14 3.88
C SER A 140 -6.88 10.61 3.80
N VAL A 141 -6.39 10.05 2.69
CA VAL A 141 -6.24 8.60 2.54
C VAL A 141 -5.43 8.00 3.70
N LEU A 142 -4.35 8.67 4.13
CA LEU A 142 -3.56 8.23 5.28
C LEU A 142 -4.31 8.31 6.62
N GLN A 143 -5.18 9.31 6.81
CA GLN A 143 -6.05 9.36 7.98
C GLN A 143 -7.08 8.22 7.97
N GLN A 144 -7.67 7.93 6.81
CA GLN A 144 -8.59 6.80 6.64
C GLN A 144 -7.91 5.46 6.98
N HIS A 145 -6.65 5.29 6.56
CA HIS A 145 -5.84 4.12 6.90
C HIS A 145 -5.79 3.84 8.40
N VAL A 146 -5.51 4.87 9.21
CA VAL A 146 -5.36 4.73 10.66
C VAL A 146 -6.69 4.83 11.41
N LYS A 147 -7.76 5.30 10.77
CA LYS A 147 -9.06 5.51 11.42
C LYS A 147 -9.65 4.25 12.04
N PHE A 148 -9.35 3.08 11.47
CA PHE A 148 -9.76 1.79 12.02
C PHE A 148 -9.30 1.55 13.46
N PHE A 149 -8.16 2.16 13.86
CA PHE A 149 -7.53 1.95 15.16
C PHE A 149 -8.01 2.92 16.24
N ASP A 150 -8.75 3.96 15.87
CA ASP A 150 -9.39 4.91 16.79
C ASP A 150 -10.82 4.41 17.06
N LEU A 151 -10.95 3.63 18.13
CA LEU A 151 -12.14 2.84 18.43
C LEU A 151 -13.21 3.65 19.14
N ASN A 152 -12.80 4.71 19.85
CA ASN A 152 -13.71 5.62 20.56
C ASN A 152 -14.05 6.90 19.77
N ASP A 153 -13.44 7.11 18.60
CA ASP A 153 -13.69 8.24 17.69
C ASP A 153 -13.28 9.61 18.26
N ASP A 154 -12.23 9.65 19.10
CA ASP A 154 -11.72 10.88 19.69
C ASP A 154 -10.52 11.49 18.91
N GLY A 155 -10.07 10.82 17.85
CA GLY A 155 -8.94 11.25 17.02
C GLY A 155 -7.55 10.92 17.60
N LEU A 156 -7.49 10.19 18.72
CA LEU A 156 -6.28 9.73 19.38
C LEU A 156 -6.28 8.21 19.51
N ILE A 157 -5.27 7.55 18.94
CA ILE A 157 -5.14 6.09 19.03
C ILE A 157 -4.29 5.75 20.25
N SER A 158 -4.92 5.18 21.28
CA SER A 158 -4.21 4.70 22.47
C SER A 158 -3.53 3.33 22.27
N PRO A 159 -2.55 2.98 23.12
CA PRO A 159 -1.96 1.64 23.14
C PRO A 159 -2.99 0.50 23.26
N VAL A 160 -4.03 0.70 24.08
CA VAL A 160 -5.09 -0.29 24.30
C VAL A 160 -5.91 -0.48 23.01
N GLU A 161 -6.25 0.60 22.32
CA GLU A 161 -7.01 0.53 21.08
C GLU A 161 -6.20 -0.11 19.95
N THR A 162 -4.91 0.19 19.85
CA THR A 162 -4.01 -0.49 18.91
C THR A 162 -4.01 -2.00 19.17
N TYR A 163 -3.85 -2.42 20.44
CA TYR A 163 -3.93 -3.83 20.79
C TYR A 163 -5.28 -4.45 20.39
N GLN A 164 -6.41 -3.82 20.76
CA GLN A 164 -7.75 -4.32 20.47
C GLN A 164 -8.03 -4.41 18.96
N ALA A 165 -7.60 -3.41 18.18
CA ALA A 165 -7.74 -3.39 16.74
C ALA A 165 -6.95 -4.53 16.08
N PHE A 166 -5.68 -4.76 16.45
CA PHE A 166 -4.90 -5.90 15.96
C PHE A 166 -5.51 -7.25 16.33
N ARG A 167 -6.05 -7.38 17.56
CA ARG A 167 -6.78 -8.59 17.97
C ARG A 167 -8.04 -8.82 17.15
N SER A 168 -8.76 -7.76 16.81
CA SER A 168 -9.96 -7.84 15.96
C SER A 168 -9.64 -8.30 14.53
N LEU A 169 -8.46 -7.95 14.02
CA LEU A 169 -7.94 -8.42 12.72
C LEU A 169 -7.46 -9.88 12.75
N GLY A 170 -7.31 -10.48 13.94
CA GLY A 170 -6.97 -11.88 14.12
C GLY A 170 -5.51 -12.16 14.45
N PHE A 171 -4.68 -11.13 14.61
CA PHE A 171 -3.32 -11.31 15.10
C PHE A 171 -3.31 -11.84 16.52
N ASN A 172 -2.41 -12.75 16.84
CA ASN A 172 -2.28 -13.30 18.20
C ASN A 172 -1.82 -12.23 19.22
N ILE A 173 -1.80 -12.60 20.50
CA ILE A 173 -1.41 -11.70 21.61
C ILE A 173 -0.01 -11.13 21.40
N PHE A 174 0.95 -11.97 21.02
CA PHE A 174 2.35 -11.57 20.84
C PHE A 174 2.51 -10.50 19.75
N ILE A 175 1.95 -10.72 18.56
CA ILE A 175 2.01 -9.74 17.46
C ILE A 175 1.26 -8.46 17.85
N SER A 176 0.14 -8.57 18.56
CA SER A 176 -0.66 -7.41 18.97
C SER A 176 0.09 -6.55 20.00
N LEU A 177 0.80 -7.15 20.97
CA LEU A 177 1.64 -6.41 21.91
C LEU A 177 2.84 -5.77 21.21
N LEU A 178 3.44 -6.49 20.26
CA LEU A 178 4.56 -5.96 19.47
C LEU A 178 4.12 -4.75 18.63
N ALA A 179 2.91 -4.79 18.06
CA ALA A 179 2.33 -3.67 17.33
C ALA A 179 2.17 -2.42 18.21
N VAL A 180 1.76 -2.57 19.48
CA VAL A 180 1.69 -1.45 20.44
C VAL A 180 3.06 -0.81 20.63
N VAL A 181 4.10 -1.61 20.87
CA VAL A 181 5.46 -1.09 21.08
C VAL A 181 5.95 -0.32 19.85
N PHE A 182 5.75 -0.86 18.65
CA PHE A 182 6.19 -0.20 17.43
C PHE A 182 5.34 1.02 17.08
N ILE A 183 4.01 0.90 17.00
CA ILE A 183 3.15 1.99 16.55
C ILE A 183 3.14 3.12 17.58
N ASN A 184 2.70 2.85 18.80
CA ASN A 184 2.58 3.90 19.81
C ASN A 184 3.95 4.40 20.27
N GLY A 185 4.92 3.49 20.45
CA GLY A 185 6.26 3.85 20.92
C GLY A 185 7.06 4.69 19.93
N THR A 186 6.85 4.54 18.61
CA THR A 186 7.60 5.31 17.60
C THR A 186 6.82 6.50 17.03
N MET A 187 5.48 6.46 17.03
CA MET A 187 4.66 7.48 16.35
C MET A 187 4.04 8.51 17.30
N SER A 188 3.88 8.20 18.60
CA SER A 188 3.16 9.09 19.53
C SER A 188 3.79 10.48 19.61
N TYR A 189 5.11 10.56 19.84
CA TYR A 189 5.78 11.85 19.95
C TYR A 189 5.72 12.64 18.64
N SER A 190 6.02 11.99 17.52
CA SER A 190 6.06 12.61 16.19
C SER A 190 4.70 13.14 15.73
N THR A 191 3.59 12.55 16.20
CA THR A 191 2.24 13.03 15.92
C THR A 191 1.71 14.00 16.98
N SER A 192 2.40 14.17 18.11
CA SER A 192 1.99 15.11 19.15
C SER A 192 1.93 16.55 18.62
N PRO A 193 0.86 17.31 18.92
CA PRO A 193 0.83 18.75 18.68
C PRO A 193 1.67 19.53 19.71
N SER A 194 2.18 18.86 20.75
CA SER A 194 2.96 19.45 21.83
C SER A 194 4.43 19.05 21.76
N TRP A 195 5.31 19.93 22.25
CA TRP A 195 6.72 19.62 22.46
C TRP A 195 6.94 18.60 23.60
N VAL A 196 5.98 18.51 24.54
CA VAL A 196 6.01 17.53 25.63
C VAL A 196 5.43 16.20 25.11
N PRO A 197 6.14 15.07 25.29
CA PRO A 197 5.61 13.76 24.92
C PRO A 197 4.31 13.43 25.65
N ASP A 198 3.37 12.78 24.95
CA ASP A 198 2.16 12.28 25.58
C ASP A 198 2.52 11.07 26.47
N PRO A 199 2.37 11.15 27.80
CA PRO A 199 2.72 10.04 28.70
C PRO A 199 1.84 8.80 28.47
N LEU A 200 0.69 8.94 27.81
CA LEU A 200 -0.19 7.83 27.44
C LEU A 200 0.17 7.20 26.09
N LEU A 201 1.24 7.68 25.42
CA LEU A 201 1.72 7.19 24.14
C LEU A 201 0.63 7.14 23.06
N ARG A 202 -0.30 8.12 23.07
CA ARG A 202 -1.37 8.20 22.07
C ARG A 202 -0.83 8.74 20.75
N VAL A 203 -1.33 8.21 19.65
CA VAL A 203 -1.02 8.66 18.29
C VAL A 203 -2.13 9.60 17.80
N ASN A 204 -1.77 10.79 17.35
CA ASN A 204 -2.75 11.79 16.92
C ASN A 204 -3.03 11.67 15.40
N ILE A 205 -4.28 11.37 15.04
CA ILE A 205 -4.68 11.15 13.64
C ILE A 205 -4.55 12.41 12.79
N THR A 206 -4.80 13.60 13.34
CA THR A 206 -4.65 14.87 12.61
C THR A 206 -3.23 15.02 12.05
N ASN A 207 -2.23 14.59 12.83
CA ASN A 207 -0.82 14.76 12.51
C ASN A 207 -0.15 13.50 11.93
N ILE A 208 -0.92 12.47 11.55
CA ILE A 208 -0.38 11.18 11.10
C ILE A 208 0.51 11.31 9.85
N HIS A 209 0.31 12.34 9.02
CA HIS A 209 1.15 12.63 7.86
C HIS A 209 2.64 12.88 8.22
N ARG A 210 2.91 13.36 9.44
CA ARG A 210 4.28 13.63 9.93
C ARG A 210 5.10 12.38 10.14
N VAL A 211 4.44 11.25 10.36
CA VAL A 211 5.15 9.99 10.57
C VAL A 211 5.47 9.30 9.27
N LYS A 212 5.50 9.87 8.07
CA LYS A 212 5.98 9.16 6.85
C LYS A 212 7.51 8.91 6.84
N HIS A 213 8.04 7.75 6.36
CA HIS A 213 9.52 7.50 6.28
C HIS A 213 10.06 7.68 4.86
N GLY A 214 11.38 7.92 4.75
CA GLY A 214 12.04 8.14 3.46
C GLY A 214 12.03 6.91 2.56
N SER A 215 12.16 5.71 3.14
CA SER A 215 12.32 4.45 2.41
C SER A 215 11.00 3.74 2.07
N ASP A 216 9.89 4.49 1.96
CA ASP A 216 8.59 3.92 1.61
C ASP A 216 8.36 3.89 0.09
N SER A 217 7.16 3.46 -0.32
CA SER A 217 6.78 3.38 -1.75
C SER A 217 6.54 4.74 -2.41
N GLY A 218 6.46 5.82 -1.63
CA GLY A 218 6.11 7.16 -2.12
C GLY A 218 4.67 7.30 -2.61
N ILE A 219 3.83 6.25 -2.54
CA ILE A 219 2.43 6.25 -3.01
C ILE A 219 1.57 7.22 -2.21
N ILE A 220 1.81 7.33 -0.92
CA ILE A 220 1.27 8.41 -0.10
C ILE A 220 2.27 9.56 -0.14
N ASP A 221 1.82 10.77 -0.46
CA ASP A 221 2.65 11.97 -0.40
C ASP A 221 2.83 12.49 1.03
N THR A 222 3.59 13.58 1.18
CA THR A 222 3.91 14.15 2.50
C THR A 222 2.67 14.67 3.24
N GLU A 223 1.60 15.01 2.52
CA GLU A 223 0.34 15.49 3.08
C GLU A 223 -0.66 14.36 3.37
N GLY A 224 -0.30 13.10 3.11
CA GLY A 224 -1.17 11.94 3.36
C GLY A 224 -2.15 11.62 2.22
N ARG A 225 -1.93 12.16 1.01
CA ARG A 225 -2.75 11.96 -0.18
C ARG A 225 -2.19 10.81 -1.03
N PHE A 226 -3.04 10.11 -1.75
CA PHE A 226 -2.67 8.96 -2.56
C PHE A 226 -2.29 9.36 -4.00
N ILE A 227 -1.17 8.87 -4.54
CA ILE A 227 -0.72 9.15 -5.90
C ILE A 227 -0.96 7.92 -6.79
N PRO A 228 -1.98 7.93 -7.68
CA PRO A 228 -2.31 6.78 -8.51
C PRO A 228 -1.19 6.31 -9.43
N ALA A 229 -0.44 7.23 -10.05
CA ALA A 229 0.68 6.89 -10.93
C ALA A 229 1.73 6.02 -10.23
N LYS A 230 2.09 6.36 -8.98
CA LYS A 230 3.06 5.59 -8.20
C LYS A 230 2.53 4.22 -7.78
N PHE A 231 1.21 4.12 -7.57
CA PHE A 231 0.59 2.83 -7.27
C PHE A 231 0.65 1.90 -8.49
N GLU A 232 0.32 2.39 -9.68
CA GLU A 232 0.46 1.61 -10.92
C GLU A 232 1.92 1.27 -11.23
N GLU A 233 2.83 2.23 -11.00
CA GLU A 233 4.27 2.02 -11.16
C GLU A 233 4.81 0.90 -10.25
N LEU A 234 4.32 0.80 -9.01
CA LEU A 234 4.69 -0.27 -8.10
C LEU A 234 4.37 -1.64 -8.70
N PHE A 235 3.17 -1.83 -9.25
CA PHE A 235 2.80 -3.10 -9.86
C PHE A 235 3.52 -3.34 -11.19
N ALA A 236 3.74 -2.30 -11.99
CA ALA A 236 4.53 -2.45 -13.22
C ALA A 236 5.97 -2.91 -12.94
N LYS A 237 6.59 -2.43 -11.86
CA LYS A 237 7.97 -2.78 -11.48
C LYS A 237 8.09 -4.13 -10.81
N TYR A 238 7.15 -4.47 -9.91
CA TYR A 238 7.34 -5.58 -8.98
C TYR A 238 6.32 -6.73 -9.15
N SER A 239 5.29 -6.61 -9.99
CA SER A 239 4.30 -7.68 -10.25
C SER A 239 4.66 -8.50 -11.50
N TYR A 240 5.91 -8.92 -11.63
CA TYR A 240 6.40 -9.58 -12.86
C TYR A 240 6.10 -11.09 -12.89
N THR A 241 6.02 -11.75 -11.74
CA THR A 241 5.74 -13.20 -11.64
C THR A 241 4.31 -13.49 -12.03
N ARG A 242 3.34 -12.84 -11.37
CA ARG A 242 1.90 -12.96 -11.66
C ARG A 242 1.28 -11.57 -11.76
N PRO A 243 0.83 -11.14 -12.95
CA PRO A 243 0.27 -9.80 -13.13
C PRO A 243 -0.93 -9.55 -12.20
N GLY A 244 -0.92 -8.41 -11.53
CA GLY A 244 -1.96 -8.03 -10.56
C GLY A 244 -1.75 -8.62 -9.15
N PHE A 245 -0.64 -9.31 -8.92
CA PHE A 245 -0.27 -9.87 -7.62
C PHE A 245 1.20 -9.55 -7.28
N LEU A 246 1.47 -9.37 -6.00
CA LEU A 246 2.85 -9.32 -5.48
C LEU A 246 3.13 -10.61 -4.74
N THR A 247 4.19 -11.31 -5.13
CA THR A 247 4.76 -12.37 -4.30
C THR A 247 5.48 -11.77 -3.10
N TRP A 248 5.66 -12.57 -2.04
CA TRP A 248 6.47 -12.17 -0.88
C TRP A 248 7.88 -11.73 -1.28
N ARG A 249 8.50 -12.44 -2.24
CA ARG A 249 9.87 -12.16 -2.70
C ARG A 249 9.95 -10.83 -3.44
N GLU A 250 9.00 -10.56 -4.33
CA GLU A 250 8.89 -9.29 -5.04
C GLU A 250 8.68 -8.11 -4.08
N ALA A 251 7.77 -8.25 -3.12
CA ALA A 251 7.54 -7.21 -2.13
C ALA A 251 8.77 -6.93 -1.27
N PHE A 252 9.52 -7.96 -0.86
CA PHE A 252 10.76 -7.77 -0.09
C PHE A 252 11.87 -7.18 -0.94
N ALA A 253 12.03 -7.61 -2.20
CA ALA A 253 12.97 -7.00 -3.14
C ALA A 253 12.65 -5.51 -3.37
N MET A 254 11.36 -5.16 -3.45
CA MET A 254 10.91 -3.78 -3.51
C MET A 254 11.31 -2.98 -2.27
N THR A 255 11.16 -3.52 -1.05
CA THR A 255 11.61 -2.80 0.17
C THR A 255 13.12 -2.53 0.18
N GLU A 256 13.93 -3.40 -0.41
CA GLU A 256 15.37 -3.19 -0.59
C GLU A 256 15.64 -2.09 -1.62
N ALA A 257 14.90 -2.12 -2.73
CA ALA A 257 15.06 -1.21 -3.84
C ALA A 257 14.73 0.24 -3.51
N LEU A 258 13.85 0.48 -2.54
CA LEU A 258 13.34 1.79 -2.13
C LEU A 258 14.10 2.43 -0.95
N ARG A 259 15.21 1.84 -0.50
CA ARG A 259 15.97 2.37 0.64
C ARG A 259 16.61 3.72 0.36
N ASN A 260 16.39 4.67 1.27
CA ASN A 260 17.21 5.89 1.34
C ASN A 260 18.41 5.66 2.26
N ALA A 261 19.58 6.15 1.86
CA ALA A 261 20.85 5.87 2.54
C ALA A 261 20.86 6.23 4.03
N MET A 262 20.16 7.28 4.43
CA MET A 262 20.12 7.79 5.81
C MET A 262 18.77 7.53 6.49
N ASP A 263 18.20 6.34 6.28
CA ASP A 263 16.92 5.96 6.88
C ASP A 263 16.87 4.50 7.41
N PRO A 264 17.73 4.11 8.37
CA PRO A 264 17.74 2.75 8.92
C PRO A 264 16.40 2.35 9.57
N TYR A 265 15.71 3.33 10.15
CA TYR A 265 14.36 3.15 10.67
C TYR A 265 13.40 2.73 9.55
N GLY A 266 13.34 3.47 8.45
CA GLY A 266 12.46 3.16 7.32
C GLY A 266 12.80 1.83 6.64
N TRP A 267 14.06 1.39 6.68
CA TRP A 267 14.44 0.06 6.17
C TRP A 267 13.76 -1.06 6.97
N ALA A 268 13.77 -0.94 8.29
CA ALA A 268 13.14 -1.91 9.19
C ALA A 268 11.61 -1.81 9.12
N ALA A 269 11.07 -0.59 9.19
CA ALA A 269 9.64 -0.31 9.12
C ALA A 269 9.03 -0.86 7.82
N ALA A 270 9.63 -0.59 6.66
CA ALA A 270 9.14 -1.09 5.37
C ALA A 270 9.02 -2.62 5.36
N LYS A 271 10.02 -3.35 5.87
CA LYS A 271 9.96 -4.82 5.94
C LYS A 271 8.91 -5.33 6.91
N LEU A 272 8.79 -4.70 8.08
CA LEU A 272 7.79 -5.07 9.08
C LEU A 272 6.38 -4.83 8.56
N GLU A 273 6.11 -3.68 7.95
CA GLU A 273 4.83 -3.32 7.37
C GLU A 273 4.40 -4.34 6.30
N TRP A 274 5.27 -4.62 5.32
CA TRP A 274 4.97 -5.60 4.29
C TRP A 274 4.86 -7.02 4.87
N GLY A 275 5.72 -7.39 5.83
CA GLY A 275 5.64 -8.69 6.50
C GLY A 275 4.32 -8.90 7.22
N VAL A 276 3.89 -7.92 8.03
CA VAL A 276 2.59 -7.93 8.74
C VAL A 276 1.44 -7.93 7.75
N PHE A 277 1.53 -7.18 6.67
CA PHE A 277 0.50 -7.15 5.62
C PHE A 277 0.32 -8.53 4.95
N PHE A 278 1.40 -9.21 4.61
CA PHE A 278 1.36 -10.57 4.08
C PHE A 278 0.86 -11.59 5.12
N LEU A 279 1.18 -11.43 6.40
CA LEU A 279 0.59 -12.25 7.47
C LEU A 279 -0.92 -12.03 7.60
N LEU A 280 -1.39 -10.80 7.37
CA LEU A 280 -2.80 -10.43 7.47
C LEU A 280 -3.65 -11.01 6.34
N CYS A 281 -3.21 -10.83 5.09
CA CYS A 281 -4.04 -11.12 3.92
C CYS A 281 -3.35 -11.90 2.80
N GLY A 282 -2.11 -12.36 3.01
CA GLY A 282 -1.42 -13.23 2.07
C GLY A 282 -2.18 -14.52 1.84
N ARG A 283 -2.23 -14.96 0.58
CA ARG A 283 -2.82 -16.24 0.17
C ARG A 283 -1.79 -17.04 -0.60
N ARG A 284 -1.75 -18.35 -0.37
CA ARG A 284 -0.88 -19.24 -1.13
C ARG A 284 -1.48 -19.40 -2.53
N ASP A 285 -0.72 -18.99 -3.54
CA ASP A 285 -1.06 -19.28 -4.93
C ASP A 285 -0.79 -20.77 -5.18
N HIS A 286 -1.80 -21.48 -5.69
CA HIS A 286 -1.71 -22.94 -5.89
C HIS A 286 -0.79 -23.32 -7.05
N GLU A 287 -0.62 -22.46 -8.05
CA GLU A 287 0.21 -22.70 -9.23
C GLU A 287 1.68 -22.39 -8.94
N LEU A 288 1.95 -21.27 -8.27
CA LEU A 288 3.30 -20.83 -7.92
C LEU A 288 3.83 -21.49 -6.64
N GLY A 289 2.94 -21.94 -5.75
CA GLY A 289 3.32 -22.43 -4.44
C GLY A 289 3.91 -21.34 -3.52
N GLU A 290 3.75 -20.07 -3.87
CA GLU A 290 4.26 -18.91 -3.13
C GLU A 290 3.11 -18.13 -2.46
N LEU A 291 3.43 -17.35 -1.43
CA LEU A 291 2.50 -16.42 -0.82
C LEU A 291 2.37 -15.16 -1.68
N VAL A 292 1.14 -14.81 -2.06
CA VAL A 292 0.83 -13.66 -2.89
C VAL A 292 -0.22 -12.76 -2.24
N VAL A 293 -0.21 -11.49 -2.61
CA VAL A 293 -1.26 -10.51 -2.30
C VAL A 293 -1.76 -9.87 -3.59
N ALA A 294 -3.08 -9.77 -3.75
CA ALA A 294 -3.70 -9.17 -4.92
C ALA A 294 -3.61 -7.63 -4.88
N LYS A 295 -3.55 -6.99 -6.05
CA LYS A 295 -3.49 -5.53 -6.22
C LYS A 295 -4.58 -4.80 -5.43
N GLU A 296 -5.81 -5.31 -5.49
CA GLU A 296 -6.94 -4.72 -4.76
C GLU A 296 -6.76 -4.76 -3.23
N LEU A 297 -6.13 -5.81 -2.68
CA LEU A 297 -5.83 -5.87 -1.25
C LEU A 297 -4.79 -4.81 -0.86
N VAL A 298 -3.78 -4.59 -1.71
CA VAL A 298 -2.77 -3.55 -1.50
C VAL A 298 -3.41 -2.16 -1.61
N ARG A 299 -4.31 -1.93 -2.58
CA ARG A 299 -5.03 -0.66 -2.75
C ARG A 299 -5.91 -0.34 -1.54
N SER A 300 -6.78 -1.27 -1.17
CA SER A 300 -7.71 -1.14 -0.04
C SER A 300 -7.03 -1.09 1.34
N GLN A 301 -5.75 -1.45 1.41
CA GLN A 301 -4.93 -1.18 2.59
C GLN A 301 -4.66 0.32 2.74
N TYR A 302 -4.37 1.04 1.65
CA TYR A 302 -4.01 2.45 1.72
C TYR A 302 -5.14 3.33 2.24
N ASP A 303 -6.40 3.03 1.91
CA ASP A 303 -7.57 3.74 2.44
C ASP A 303 -8.16 3.08 3.71
N GLY A 304 -7.53 2.02 4.23
CA GLY A 304 -7.92 1.33 5.46
C GLY A 304 -9.14 0.41 5.34
N THR A 305 -9.81 0.39 4.18
CA THR A 305 -11.05 -0.37 3.97
C THR A 305 -10.83 -1.89 4.10
N LEU A 306 -9.61 -2.38 3.82
CA LEU A 306 -9.23 -3.77 4.04
C LEU A 306 -9.44 -4.21 5.49
N PHE A 307 -9.12 -3.38 6.48
CA PHE A 307 -9.21 -3.75 7.89
C PHE A 307 -10.66 -4.03 8.31
N TYR A 308 -11.57 -3.16 7.88
CA TYR A 308 -13.00 -3.32 8.12
C TYR A 308 -13.56 -4.59 7.46
N ARG A 309 -13.17 -4.85 6.21
CA ARG A 309 -13.54 -6.10 5.50
C ARG A 309 -13.07 -7.34 6.26
N ILE A 310 -11.80 -7.39 6.67
CA ILE A 310 -11.25 -8.53 7.41
C ILE A 310 -11.96 -8.71 8.76
N ARG A 311 -12.16 -7.64 9.53
CA ARG A 311 -12.89 -7.71 10.81
C ARG A 311 -14.31 -8.26 10.61
N ALA A 312 -15.04 -7.79 9.61
CA ALA A 312 -16.39 -8.25 9.31
C ALA A 312 -16.43 -9.73 8.90
N GLU A 313 -15.53 -10.15 7.98
CA GLU A 313 -15.41 -11.56 7.57
C GLU A 313 -15.14 -12.49 8.76
N ARG A 314 -14.28 -12.05 9.68
CA ARG A 314 -13.94 -12.80 10.90
C ARG A 314 -15.13 -12.89 11.86
N GLN A 315 -15.81 -11.79 12.12
CA GLN A 315 -17.01 -11.80 12.96
C GLN A 315 -18.09 -12.71 12.39
N ALA A 316 -18.31 -12.68 11.08
CA ALA A 316 -19.24 -13.58 10.41
C ALA A 316 -18.82 -15.06 10.50
N ALA A 317 -17.53 -15.36 10.40
CA ALA A 317 -17.02 -16.72 10.57
C ALA A 317 -17.20 -17.24 12.00
N LEU A 318 -16.98 -16.39 13.01
CA LEU A 318 -17.21 -16.73 14.42
C LEU A 318 -18.70 -16.98 14.70
N ALA A 319 -19.58 -16.12 14.19
CA ALA A 319 -21.03 -16.28 14.34
C ALA A 319 -21.51 -17.61 13.72
N ARG A 320 -21.08 -17.93 12.49
CA ARG A 320 -21.39 -19.24 11.86
C ARG A 320 -20.87 -20.43 12.67
N GLY A 321 -19.69 -20.31 13.27
CA GLY A 321 -19.13 -21.34 14.15
C GLY A 321 -19.96 -21.55 15.41
N GLN A 322 -20.42 -20.47 16.03
CA GLN A 322 -21.31 -20.51 17.21
C GLN A 322 -22.67 -21.11 16.86
N GLU A 323 -23.27 -20.71 15.74
CA GLU A 323 -24.51 -21.29 15.23
C GLU A 323 -24.36 -22.80 14.99
N TYR A 324 -23.29 -23.23 14.31
CA TYR A 324 -23.01 -24.64 14.08
C TYR A 324 -22.88 -25.42 15.39
N LEU A 325 -22.07 -24.93 16.34
CA LEU A 325 -21.91 -25.57 17.66
C LEU A 325 -23.25 -25.67 18.39
N SER A 326 -24.08 -24.63 18.36
CA SER A 326 -25.42 -24.64 18.97
C SER A 326 -26.41 -25.59 18.27
N SER A 327 -26.21 -25.86 16.97
CA SER A 327 -27.07 -26.78 16.21
C SER A 327 -26.67 -28.25 16.40
N VAL A 328 -25.38 -28.52 16.67
CA VAL A 328 -24.83 -29.87 16.86
C VAL A 328 -24.89 -30.28 18.34
N MET A 329 -24.64 -29.35 19.25
CA MET A 329 -24.84 -29.54 20.68
C MET A 329 -26.29 -29.13 21.01
N GLY A 330 -27.21 -30.09 21.06
CA GLY A 330 -28.57 -29.83 21.54
C GLY A 330 -28.54 -29.17 22.93
N ALA A 331 -29.59 -28.42 23.28
CA ALA A 331 -29.69 -27.53 24.45
C ALA A 331 -29.35 -28.12 25.85
N ARG A 332 -29.01 -29.41 25.96
CA ARG A 332 -28.62 -30.10 27.20
C ARG A 332 -27.12 -30.01 27.55
N ASP A 333 -26.23 -29.70 26.60
CA ASP A 333 -24.78 -29.73 26.85
C ASP A 333 -24.16 -28.34 27.16
N LEU A 334 -24.93 -27.26 27.05
CA LEU A 334 -24.46 -25.89 27.36
C LEU A 334 -24.29 -25.63 28.86
N GLN A 335 -24.84 -26.46 29.75
CA GLN A 335 -24.66 -26.38 31.21
C GLN A 335 -23.50 -27.24 31.74
N ALA A 336 -22.86 -28.09 30.92
CA ALA A 336 -21.80 -28.99 31.36
C ALA A 336 -20.38 -28.37 31.27
N VAL A 337 -20.27 -27.10 30.88
CA VAL A 337 -19.02 -26.33 30.88
C VAL A 337 -19.11 -25.19 31.89
N GLU A 338 -19.63 -25.47 33.08
CA GLU A 338 -19.28 -24.70 34.28
C GLU A 338 -18.10 -25.38 34.98
N LEU A 339 -17.12 -24.56 35.36
CA LEU A 339 -15.88 -24.94 36.02
C LEU A 339 -16.17 -25.85 37.25
N PRO A 340 -15.29 -26.83 37.56
CA PRO A 340 -15.53 -27.73 38.68
C PRO A 340 -15.61 -26.94 40.00
N GLU A 341 -16.77 -27.00 40.65
CA GLU A 341 -16.92 -26.62 42.05
C GLU A 341 -16.05 -27.54 42.91
N GLY A 342 -15.02 -26.96 43.51
CA GLY A 342 -14.03 -27.69 44.29
C GLY A 342 -13.12 -26.80 45.10
N VAL A 343 -13.67 -25.74 45.74
CA VAL A 343 -13.03 -25.11 46.91
C VAL A 343 -14.07 -25.01 48.01
N SER A 344 -14.10 -26.07 48.82
CA SER A 344 -14.83 -26.12 50.08
C SER A 344 -14.31 -25.03 51.03
N ALA A 345 -15.24 -24.30 51.62
CA ALA A 345 -15.00 -23.42 52.75
C ALA A 345 -14.52 -24.23 53.98
N ALA A 346 -13.37 -23.86 54.54
CA ALA A 346 -12.99 -24.18 55.91
C ALA A 346 -12.07 -23.07 56.44
N GLY A 347 -12.46 -22.46 57.57
CA GLY A 347 -11.56 -21.63 58.38
C GLY A 347 -12.16 -20.30 58.87
N LYS A 348 -13.17 -20.36 59.73
CA LYS A 348 -13.38 -19.36 60.80
C LYS A 348 -13.12 -20.07 62.14
N GLU A 349 -12.56 -19.30 63.09
CA GLU A 349 -12.20 -19.63 64.49
C GLU A 349 -10.87 -20.39 64.61
N GLU A 350 -9.81 -19.84 65.24
CA GLU A 350 -9.71 -19.10 66.51
C GLU A 350 -8.96 -17.76 66.42
#